data_AF-A0A7Y9EI29-F1
#
_entry.id   AF-A0A7Y9EI29-F1
#
_cell.length_a   1.000
_cell.length_b   1.000
_cell.length_c   1.000
_cell.angle_alpha   90.00
_cell.angle_beta   90.00
_cell.angle_gamma   90.00
#
_symmetry.space_group_name_H-M   'P 1'
#
loop_
_entity.id
_entity.type
_entity.pdbx_description
1 polymer ?
#
loop_
_entity_poly.entity_id
_entity_poly.type
_entity_poly.pdbx_seq_one_letter_code
_entity_poly.pdbx_strand_id
1 'polypeptide(L)'
;MAILLSRATHRSRFGSPLWRRSAYAFAALPAGLASLTGARVQPALAHRLLNMPSARSGRVRTILHALLSLPLGVLSLLAAAYGWAIVVLNLLYPARWLIGMGGSLEDSWGGPTLAGAWAVHAAGGLVMLLLMPALMRGITTFQARLMLRVLGRADGTMGR
;
A
#
# COMPACT_ATOMS: atom_id res chain seq x y z
N MET A 1 -2.14 -45.82 17.74
CA MET A 1 -2.96 -44.59 17.71
C MET A 1 -2.10 -43.43 18.21
N ALA A 2 -1.26 -42.87 17.34
CA ALA A 2 -0.38 -41.75 17.66
C ALA A 2 -0.74 -40.61 16.71
N ILE A 3 -1.27 -39.54 17.30
CA ILE A 3 -1.80 -38.36 16.62
C ILE A 3 -0.63 -37.66 15.92
N LEU A 4 -0.61 -37.73 14.59
CA LEU A 4 0.16 -36.86 13.72
C LEU A 4 -0.23 -35.42 14.06
N LEU A 5 0.60 -34.75 14.86
CA LEU A 5 0.58 -33.31 15.03
C LEU A 5 0.89 -32.70 13.67
N SER A 6 -0.15 -32.53 12.86
CA SER A 6 -0.17 -31.64 11.71
C SER A 6 0.16 -30.24 12.24
N ARG A 7 1.45 -29.92 12.27
CA ARG A 7 1.92 -28.53 12.24
C ARG A 7 1.51 -28.00 10.86
N ALA A 8 0.24 -27.66 10.73
CA ALA A 8 -0.25 -26.78 9.70
C ALA A 8 0.47 -25.45 9.92
N THR A 9 1.66 -25.32 9.34
CA THR A 9 2.31 -24.03 9.16
C THR A 9 1.40 -23.22 8.26
N HIS A 10 0.46 -22.51 8.86
CA HIS A 10 -0.33 -21.48 8.22
C HIS A 10 0.60 -20.28 7.92
N ARG A 11 1.60 -20.50 7.07
CA ARG A 11 2.54 -19.50 6.57
C ARG A 11 1.75 -18.50 5.74
N SER A 12 1.42 -17.40 6.40
CA SER A 12 1.06 -16.08 5.88
C SER A 12 0.23 -16.05 4.59
N ARG A 13 -1.10 -15.99 4.73
CA ARG A 13 -1.96 -15.44 3.67
C ARG A 13 -1.56 -13.96 3.49
N PHE A 14 -0.68 -13.68 2.53
CA PHE A 14 -0.15 -12.37 2.12
C PHE A 14 0.88 -11.70 3.06
N GLY A 15 2.10 -12.24 3.11
CA GLY A 15 3.19 -11.82 4.01
C GLY A 15 4.14 -10.71 3.52
N SER A 16 3.75 -9.82 2.60
CA SER A 16 4.66 -8.73 2.21
C SER A 16 4.85 -7.71 3.34
N PRO A 17 6.11 -7.31 3.65
CA PRO A 17 6.40 -6.30 4.65
C PRO A 17 5.81 -4.94 4.24
N LEU A 18 5.58 -4.07 5.23
CA LEU A 18 4.96 -2.76 5.06
C LEU A 18 5.60 -1.94 3.94
N TRP A 19 6.93 -1.87 3.91
CA TRP A 19 7.65 -1.07 2.91
C TRP A 19 7.36 -1.52 1.47
N ARG A 20 7.20 -2.84 1.21
CA ARG A 20 6.83 -3.34 -0.13
C ARG A 20 5.41 -2.97 -0.50
N ARG A 21 4.49 -3.01 0.47
CA ARG A 21 3.10 -2.60 0.24
C ARG A 21 3.00 -1.11 -0.04
N SER A 22 3.75 -0.28 0.69
CA SER A 22 3.84 1.15 0.43
C SER A 22 4.49 1.45 -0.92
N ALA A 23 5.59 0.79 -1.26
CA ALA A 23 6.22 0.93 -2.57
C ALA A 23 5.25 0.58 -3.71
N TYR A 24 4.50 -0.52 -3.58
CA TYR A 24 3.46 -0.86 -4.53
C TYR A 24 2.35 0.18 -4.57
N ALA A 25 1.90 0.69 -3.41
CA ALA A 25 0.83 1.68 -3.33
C ALA A 25 1.19 3.00 -4.04
N PHE A 26 2.44 3.45 -3.93
CA PHE A 26 2.97 4.59 -4.68
C PHE A 26 3.07 4.30 -6.19
N ALA A 27 3.53 3.10 -6.55
CA ALA A 27 3.74 2.72 -7.95
C ALA A 27 2.46 2.24 -8.67
N ALA A 28 1.35 2.01 -7.97
CA ALA A 28 0.15 1.41 -8.54
C ALA A 28 -0.45 2.25 -9.68
N LEU A 29 -0.47 3.58 -9.51
CA LEU A 29 -0.98 4.49 -10.53
C LEU A 29 -0.11 4.52 -11.80
N PRO A 30 1.21 4.84 -11.74
CA PRO A 30 2.05 4.86 -12.94
C PRO A 30 2.11 3.48 -13.62
N ALA A 31 2.09 2.40 -12.85
CA ALA A 31 2.05 1.05 -13.40
C ALA A 31 0.72 0.72 -14.10
N GLY A 32 -0.40 1.17 -13.54
CA GLY A 32 -1.72 1.06 -14.16
C GLY A 32 -1.77 1.82 -15.49
N LEU A 33 -1.27 3.05 -15.53
CA LEU A 33 -1.14 3.84 -16.76
C LEU A 33 -0.28 3.12 -17.81
N ALA A 34 0.89 2.62 -17.44
CA ALA A 34 1.76 1.87 -18.34
C ALA A 34 1.06 0.59 -18.87
N SER A 35 0.24 -0.06 -18.03
CA SER A 35 -0.52 -1.25 -18.41
C SER A 35 -1.67 -1.01 -19.39
N LEU A 36 -2.09 0.25 -19.63
CA LEU A 36 -3.07 0.58 -20.68
C LEU A 36 -2.56 0.27 -22.10
N THR A 37 -1.25 0.18 -22.29
CA THR A 37 -0.65 -0.28 -23.57
C THR A 37 -0.92 -1.75 -23.87
N GLY A 38 -1.33 -2.51 -22.84
CA GLY A 38 -1.40 -3.97 -22.84
C GLY A 38 -0.19 -4.65 -22.19
N ALA A 39 0.83 -3.89 -21.81
CA ALA A 39 1.97 -4.40 -21.06
C ALA A 39 1.58 -4.83 -19.64
N ARG A 40 2.17 -5.90 -19.12
CA ARG A 40 1.85 -6.46 -17.79
C ARG A 40 2.64 -5.80 -16.65
N VAL A 41 2.85 -4.48 -16.72
CA VAL A 41 3.65 -3.71 -15.73
C VAL A 41 3.06 -3.82 -14.32
N GLN A 42 1.79 -3.47 -14.14
CA GLN A 42 1.15 -3.53 -12.81
C GLN A 42 1.06 -4.96 -12.25
N PRO A 43 0.67 -6.00 -13.03
CA PRO A 43 0.74 -7.39 -12.57
C PRO A 43 2.16 -7.85 -12.19
N ALA A 44 3.18 -7.43 -12.93
CA ALA A 44 4.58 -7.75 -12.61
C ALA A 44 5.02 -7.11 -11.28
N LEU A 45 4.62 -5.86 -11.02
CA LEU A 45 4.86 -5.21 -9.73
C LEU A 45 4.11 -5.91 -8.59
N ALA A 46 2.86 -6.30 -8.79
CA ALA A 46 2.09 -7.03 -7.78
C ALA A 46 2.75 -8.38 -7.45
N HIS A 47 3.27 -9.09 -8.45
CA HIS A 47 4.05 -10.30 -8.23
C HIS A 47 5.31 -10.04 -7.39
N ARG A 48 6.12 -9.04 -7.78
CA ARG A 48 7.40 -8.73 -7.11
C ARG A 48 7.24 -8.18 -5.69
N LEU A 49 6.30 -7.26 -5.48
CA LEU A 49 6.17 -6.51 -4.22
C LEU A 49 5.16 -7.16 -3.27
N LEU A 50 4.08 -7.72 -3.79
CA LEU A 50 3.00 -8.29 -2.98
C LEU A 50 3.04 -9.83 -2.89
N ASN A 51 4.02 -10.48 -3.55
CA ASN A 51 4.11 -11.93 -3.67
C ASN A 51 2.84 -12.55 -4.26
N MET A 52 2.19 -11.84 -5.19
CA MET A 52 0.99 -12.35 -5.85
C MET A 52 1.33 -13.39 -6.91
N PRO A 53 0.48 -14.40 -7.16
CA PRO A 53 0.67 -15.31 -8.28
C PRO A 53 0.79 -14.53 -9.60
N SER A 54 1.68 -14.97 -10.49
CA SER A 54 1.76 -14.43 -11.83
C SER A 54 0.43 -14.66 -12.55
N ALA A 55 -0.12 -13.63 -13.18
CA ALA A 55 -1.29 -13.75 -14.03
C ALA A 55 -0.86 -13.85 -15.51
N ARG A 56 -1.37 -14.86 -16.23
CA ARG A 56 -1.22 -14.95 -17.69
C ARG A 56 -2.52 -14.48 -18.34
N SER A 57 -2.53 -13.25 -18.85
CA SER A 57 -3.70 -12.62 -19.46
C SER A 57 -3.39 -12.05 -20.84
N GLY A 58 -4.32 -12.20 -21.78
CA GLY A 58 -4.25 -11.53 -23.08
C GLY A 58 -4.23 -10.00 -22.94
N ARG A 59 -3.91 -9.32 -24.05
CA ARG A 59 -3.83 -7.84 -24.11
C ARG A 59 -5.11 -7.17 -23.61
N VAL A 60 -6.28 -7.62 -24.07
CA VAL A 60 -7.60 -7.07 -23.71
C VAL A 60 -7.86 -7.11 -22.20
N ARG A 61 -7.66 -8.27 -21.56
CA ARG A 61 -7.86 -8.41 -20.11
C ARG A 61 -6.89 -7.55 -19.30
N THR A 62 -5.66 -7.35 -19.81
CA THR A 62 -4.66 -6.47 -19.20
C THR A 62 -5.09 -5.00 -19.25
N ILE A 63 -5.62 -4.55 -20.39
CA ILE A 63 -6.17 -3.19 -20.55
C ILE A 63 -7.40 -2.99 -19.65
N LEU A 64 -8.32 -3.96 -19.62
CA LEU A 64 -9.49 -3.92 -18.74
C LEU A 64 -9.09 -3.80 -17.27
N HIS A 65 -8.13 -4.62 -16.82
CA HIS A 65 -7.60 -4.52 -15.47
C HIS A 65 -6.98 -3.14 -15.19
N ALA A 66 -6.20 -2.60 -16.13
CA ALA A 66 -5.57 -1.30 -15.99
C ALA A 66 -6.62 -0.19 -15.82
N LEU A 67 -7.65 -0.15 -16.68
CA LEU A 67 -8.75 0.81 -16.59
C LEU A 67 -9.47 0.76 -15.23
N LEU A 68 -9.81 -0.45 -14.77
CA LEU A 68 -10.45 -0.65 -13.47
C LEU A 68 -9.53 -0.30 -12.28
N SER A 69 -8.20 -0.39 -12.50
CA SER A 69 -7.20 -0.13 -11.46
C SER A 69 -6.81 1.33 -11.35
N LEU A 70 -7.06 2.18 -12.34
CA LEU A 70 -6.73 3.62 -12.28
C LEU A 70 -7.35 4.34 -11.09
N PRO A 71 -8.68 4.30 -10.83
CA PRO A 71 -9.26 4.98 -9.68
C PRO A 71 -8.67 4.45 -8.37
N LEU A 72 -8.41 3.14 -8.28
CA LEU A 72 -7.76 2.55 -7.12
C LEU A 72 -6.30 2.95 -6.99
N GLY A 73 -5.61 3.19 -8.11
CA GLY A 73 -4.25 3.70 -8.15
C GLY A 73 -4.17 5.13 -7.61
N VAL A 74 -5.13 5.99 -7.99
CA VAL A 74 -5.26 7.35 -7.44
C VAL A 74 -5.51 7.30 -5.93
N LEU A 75 -6.51 6.55 -5.49
CA LEU A 75 -6.82 6.42 -4.06
C LEU A 75 -5.65 5.83 -3.26
N SER A 76 -4.96 4.85 -3.83
CA SER A 76 -3.79 4.22 -3.23
C SER A 76 -2.64 5.21 -3.09
N LEU A 77 -2.35 5.99 -4.13
CA LEU A 77 -1.30 7.00 -4.12
C LEU A 77 -1.61 8.08 -3.08
N LEU A 78 -2.84 8.61 -3.07
CA LEU A 78 -3.27 9.62 -2.11
C LEU A 78 -3.18 9.10 -0.67
N ALA A 79 -3.71 7.91 -0.40
CA ALA A 79 -3.66 7.31 0.93
C ALA A 79 -2.23 7.04 1.41
N ALA A 80 -1.35 6.54 0.52
CA ALA A 80 0.05 6.30 0.86
C ALA A 80 0.81 7.61 1.07
N ALA A 81 0.69 8.57 0.15
CA ALA A 81 1.37 9.85 0.22
C ALA A 81 0.91 10.65 1.45
N TYR A 82 -0.39 10.83 1.62
CA TYR A 82 -0.94 11.60 2.73
C TYR A 82 -0.69 10.91 4.08
N GLY A 83 -0.86 9.58 4.15
CA GLY A 83 -0.64 8.84 5.38
C GLY A 83 0.82 8.86 5.84
N TRP A 84 1.77 8.64 4.92
CA TRP A 84 3.19 8.76 5.27
C TRP A 84 3.63 10.20 5.52
N ALA A 85 3.05 11.18 4.81
CA ALA A 85 3.30 12.59 5.11
C ALA A 85 2.85 12.93 6.53
N ILE A 86 1.65 12.50 6.97
CA ILE A 86 1.20 12.69 8.36
C ILE A 86 2.23 12.12 9.33
N VAL A 87 2.66 10.87 9.14
CA VAL A 87 3.64 10.22 10.03
C VAL A 87 4.93 11.04 10.12
N VAL A 88 5.55 11.34 8.98
CA VAL A 88 6.85 12.03 8.92
C VAL A 88 6.72 13.45 9.47
N LEU A 89 5.75 14.21 8.99
CA LEU A 89 5.57 15.61 9.38
C LEU A 89 5.21 15.74 10.86
N ASN A 90 4.41 14.84 11.42
CA ASN A 90 4.02 14.93 12.82
C ASN A 90 5.15 14.51 13.78
N LEU A 91 5.88 13.43 13.46
CA LEU A 91 7.02 13.01 14.28
C LEU A 91 8.17 14.01 14.21
N LEU A 92 8.37 14.63 13.04
CA LEU A 92 9.38 15.67 12.80
C LEU A 92 8.81 17.08 12.91
N TYR A 93 7.75 17.29 13.70
CA TYR A 93 7.11 18.61 13.85
C TYR A 93 8.12 19.76 14.10
N PRO A 94 9.11 19.64 15.01
CA PRO A 94 10.09 20.71 15.25
C PRO A 94 11.03 21.00 14.07
N ALA A 95 11.09 20.11 13.08
CA ALA A 95 11.98 20.20 11.93
C ALA A 95 11.24 20.56 10.62
N ARG A 96 9.92 20.83 10.65
CA ARG A 96 9.12 21.19 9.46
C ARG A 96 9.62 22.43 8.72
N TRP A 97 10.30 23.33 9.42
CA TRP A 97 10.90 24.53 8.84
C TRP A 97 11.95 24.19 7.76
N LEU A 98 12.60 23.01 7.83
CA LEU A 98 13.56 22.54 6.83
C LEU A 98 12.93 22.34 5.43
N ILE A 99 11.61 22.21 5.36
CA ILE A 99 10.85 22.02 4.11
C ILE A 99 9.85 23.16 3.87
N GLY A 100 10.13 24.35 4.44
CA GLY A 100 9.32 25.56 4.25
C GLY A 100 7.94 25.52 4.91
N MET A 101 7.70 24.57 5.82
CA MET A 101 6.48 24.54 6.63
C MET A 101 6.72 25.21 7.98
N GLY A 102 5.80 26.09 8.39
CA GLY A 102 5.83 26.73 9.69
C GLY A 102 5.77 25.74 10.85
N GLY A 103 6.33 26.16 11.98
CA GLY A 103 6.23 25.50 13.29
C GLY A 103 6.04 26.53 14.40
N SER A 104 5.46 27.68 14.06
CA SER A 104 5.17 28.74 15.03
C SER A 104 4.21 28.21 16.08
N LEU A 105 4.51 28.50 17.34
CA LEU A 105 3.69 28.05 18.47
C LEU A 105 2.31 28.71 18.48
N GLU A 106 2.19 29.87 17.83
CA GLU A 106 1.00 30.71 17.78
C GLU A 106 -0.24 29.96 17.28
N ASP A 107 -0.07 29.05 16.31
CA ASP A 107 -1.16 28.24 15.74
C ASP A 107 -1.12 26.77 16.19
N SER A 108 -0.25 26.43 17.14
CA SER A 108 0.02 25.04 17.50
C SER A 108 -0.91 24.52 18.60
N TRP A 109 -1.47 23.33 18.40
CA TRP A 109 -2.16 22.59 19.46
C TRP A 109 -1.13 21.94 20.37
N GLY A 110 -1.34 21.99 21.69
CA GLY A 110 -0.42 21.43 22.68
C GLY A 110 0.13 22.42 23.70
N GLY A 111 -0.36 23.67 23.69
CA GLY A 111 -0.03 24.69 24.69
C GLY A 111 1.14 25.58 24.28
N PRO A 112 1.60 26.48 25.16
CA PRO A 112 2.52 27.56 24.81
C PRO A 112 3.98 27.12 24.64
N THR A 113 4.25 25.81 24.60
CA THR A 113 5.62 25.26 24.57
C THR A 113 5.82 24.36 23.36
N LEU A 114 7.04 24.37 22.82
CA LEU A 114 7.43 23.46 21.73
C LEU A 114 7.28 21.98 22.13
N ALA A 115 7.57 21.65 23.39
CA ALA A 115 7.41 20.29 23.90
C ALA A 115 5.95 19.84 23.87
N GLY A 116 5.02 20.69 24.32
CA GLY A 116 3.60 20.39 24.30
C GLY A 116 3.03 20.32 22.88
N ALA A 117 3.42 21.26 22.01
CA ALA A 117 3.05 21.24 20.60
C ALA A 117 3.55 19.97 19.90
N TRP A 118 4.80 19.61 20.12
CA TRP A 118 5.38 18.38 19.59
C TRP A 118 4.66 17.13 20.12
N ALA A 119 4.34 17.06 21.41
CA ALA A 119 3.70 15.88 21.99
C ALA A 119 2.35 15.55 21.33
N VAL A 120 1.51 16.57 21.07
CA VAL A 120 0.22 16.39 20.38
C VAL A 120 0.43 15.88 18.95
N HIS A 121 1.33 16.49 18.21
CA HIS A 121 1.61 16.07 16.84
C HIS A 121 2.22 14.67 16.81
N ALA A 122 3.25 14.41 17.62
CA ALA A 122 3.91 13.11 17.72
C ALA A 122 2.92 11.99 18.06
N ALA A 123 1.96 12.24 18.96
CA ALA A 123 0.88 11.30 19.25
C ALA A 123 0.03 11.00 18.00
N GLY A 124 -0.39 12.03 17.26
CA GLY A 124 -1.09 11.85 15.98
C GLY A 124 -0.27 11.10 14.93
N GLY A 125 1.03 11.40 14.83
CA GLY A 125 1.98 10.69 13.97
C GLY A 125 2.12 9.21 14.34
N LEU A 126 2.17 8.89 15.64
CA LEU A 126 2.26 7.52 16.14
C LEU A 126 0.98 6.73 15.88
N VAL A 127 -0.20 7.32 16.11
CA VAL A 127 -1.49 6.70 15.77
C VAL A 127 -1.54 6.37 14.28
N MET A 128 -1.14 7.31 13.42
CA MET A 128 -1.11 7.06 11.99
C MET A 128 -0.09 6.00 11.60
N LEU A 129 1.11 6.01 12.20
CA LEU A 129 2.15 5.01 11.98
C LEU A 129 1.64 3.59 12.29
N LEU A 130 0.88 3.43 13.37
CA LEU A 130 0.26 2.16 13.74
C LEU A 130 -0.90 1.77 12.80
N LEU A 131 -1.60 2.74 12.24
CA LEU A 131 -2.69 2.52 11.27
C LEU A 131 -2.18 2.13 9.87
N MET A 132 -1.03 2.66 9.44
CA MET A 132 -0.47 2.44 8.10
C MET A 132 -0.34 0.96 7.70
N PRO A 133 0.15 0.03 8.54
CA PRO A 133 0.14 -1.41 8.24
C PRO A 133 -1.24 -1.94 7.82
N ALA A 134 -2.28 -1.61 8.56
CA ALA A 134 -3.65 -2.06 8.28
C ALA A 134 -4.18 -1.43 6.98
N LEU A 135 -3.98 -0.13 6.80
CA LEU A 135 -4.40 0.62 5.62
C LEU A 135 -3.72 0.08 4.34
N MET A 136 -2.38 -0.02 4.36
CA MET A 136 -1.60 -0.54 3.23
C MET A 136 -1.97 -2.00 2.93
N ARG A 137 -2.19 -2.82 3.96
CA ARG A 137 -2.66 -4.19 3.76
C ARG A 137 -4.04 -4.23 3.10
N GLY A 138 -4.99 -3.41 3.55
CA GLY A 138 -6.34 -3.32 2.99
C GLY A 138 -6.33 -2.95 1.50
N ILE A 139 -5.69 -1.83 1.18
CA ILE A 139 -5.58 -1.30 -0.21
C ILE A 139 -4.94 -2.33 -1.13
N THR A 140 -3.76 -2.82 -0.77
CA THR A 140 -3.01 -3.74 -1.65
C THR A 140 -3.65 -5.11 -1.75
N THR A 141 -4.37 -5.57 -0.73
CA THR A 141 -5.17 -6.81 -0.80
C THR A 141 -6.37 -6.63 -1.72
N PHE A 142 -7.03 -5.47 -1.69
CA PHE A 142 -8.15 -5.18 -2.58
C PHE A 142 -7.71 -5.13 -4.05
N GLN A 143 -6.63 -4.40 -4.34
CA GLN A 143 -6.04 -4.35 -5.69
C GLN A 143 -5.58 -5.73 -6.17
N ALA A 144 -4.96 -6.54 -5.30
CA ALA A 144 -4.58 -7.92 -5.59
C ALA A 144 -5.79 -8.82 -5.94
N ARG A 145 -6.91 -8.66 -5.23
CA ARG A 145 -8.16 -9.40 -5.53
C ARG A 145 -8.75 -8.99 -6.87
N LEU A 146 -8.77 -7.69 -7.18
CA LEU A 146 -9.19 -7.20 -8.49
C LEU A 146 -8.35 -7.81 -9.60
N MET A 147 -7.02 -7.80 -9.44
CA MET A 147 -6.08 -8.40 -10.39
C MET A 147 -6.39 -9.86 -10.66
N LEU A 148 -6.53 -10.68 -9.61
CA LEU A 148 -6.81 -12.10 -9.76
C LEU A 148 -8.18 -12.37 -10.42
N ARG A 149 -9.19 -11.55 -10.13
CA ARG A 149 -10.52 -11.67 -10.76
C ARG A 149 -10.47 -11.34 -12.25
N VAL A 150 -9.80 -10.26 -12.63
CA VAL A 150 -9.79 -9.78 -14.02
C VAL A 150 -8.80 -10.53 -14.89
N LEU A 151 -7.65 -10.94 -14.36
CA LEU A 151 -6.55 -11.56 -15.12
C LEU A 151 -6.45 -13.09 -14.95
N GLY A 152 -7.08 -13.68 -13.93
CA GLY A 152 -7.00 -15.11 -13.65
C GLY A 152 -5.66 -15.54 -13.03
N ARG A 153 -5.61 -16.76 -12.48
CA ARG A 153 -4.37 -17.39 -12.01
C ARG A 153 -3.69 -18.14 -13.17
N ALA A 154 -2.35 -18.19 -13.17
CA ALA A 154 -1.62 -18.97 -14.16
C ALA A 154 -1.59 -20.48 -13.87
N ASP A 155 -2.11 -20.92 -12.72
CA ASP A 155 -2.13 -22.33 -12.34
C ASP A 155 -3.15 -23.11 -13.18
N GLY A 156 -2.65 -24.15 -13.84
CA GLY A 156 -3.28 -24.79 -14.99
C GLY A 156 -4.56 -25.54 -14.67
N THR A 157 -5.59 -25.24 -15.45
CA THR A 157 -6.54 -26.24 -15.94
C THR A 157 -6.26 -26.43 -17.43
N MET A 158 -5.29 -27.29 -17.75
CA MET A 158 -5.56 -28.26 -18.82
C MET A 158 -6.60 -29.20 -18.22
N GLY A 159 -7.85 -29.00 -18.61
CA GLY A 159 -8.96 -29.70 -17.98
C GLY A 159 -10.26 -29.50 -18.74
N ARG A 160 -10.24 -29.98 -19.99
CA ARG A 160 -11.36 -30.33 -20.89
C ARG A 160 -12.30 -29.21 -21.33
#